data_AF-A0A6B3HUT2-F1
#
_entry.id   AF-A0A6B3HUT2-F1
#
_cell.length_a   1.000
_cell.length_b   1.000
_cell.length_c   1.000
_cell.angle_alpha   90.00
_cell.angle_beta   90.00
_cell.angle_gamma   90.00
#
_symmetry.space_group_name_H-M   'P 1'
#
loop_
_entity.id
_entity.type
_entity.pdbx_description
1 polymer ?
#
loop_
_entity_poly.entity_id
_entity_poly.type
_entity_poly.pdbx_seq_one_letter_code
_entity_poly.pdbx_strand_id
1 'polypeptide(L)' 'GPTDPIAAAPGSIRGDFGTITRENLIHASDSQESAERELKLFFPGLS' A
#
# COMPACT_ATOMS: atom_id res chain seq x y z
N GLY A 1 -3.31 -6.40 -2.50
CA GLY A 1 -4.76 -6.65 -2.54
C GLY A 1 -5.51 -5.34 -2.72
N PRO A 2 -6.84 -5.37 -2.87
CA PRO A 2 -7.70 -4.19 -2.98
C PRO A 2 -7.48 -3.14 -1.87
N THR A 3 -7.90 -1.91 -2.12
CA THR A 3 -7.83 -0.79 -1.14
C THR A 3 -8.84 -0.95 -0.01
N ASP A 4 -10.03 -1.46 -0.33
CA ASP A 4 -11.07 -1.78 0.64
C ASP A 4 -10.75 -3.11 1.36
N PRO A 5 -10.58 -3.11 2.70
CA PRO A 5 -10.39 -4.32 3.49
C PRO A 5 -11.47 -5.39 3.27
N ILE A 6 -12.74 -5.00 3.08
CA ILE A 6 -13.87 -5.94 2.92
C ILE A 6 -13.78 -6.70 1.59
N ALA A 7 -13.23 -6.07 0.57
CA ALA A 7 -12.99 -6.70 -0.73
C ALA A 7 -11.65 -7.46 -0.80
N ALA A 8 -10.79 -7.32 0.21
CA ALA A 8 -9.49 -7.97 0.22
C ALA A 8 -9.59 -9.45 0.60
N ALA A 9 -8.76 -10.29 -0.02
CA ALA A 9 -8.75 -11.71 0.28
C ALA A 9 -8.27 -11.97 1.74
N PRO A 10 -8.85 -12.96 2.44
CA PRO A 10 -8.30 -13.47 3.70
C PRO A 10 -6.83 -13.88 3.55
N GLY A 11 -6.01 -13.64 4.56
CA GLY A 11 -4.56 -13.86 4.53
C GLY A 11 -3.75 -12.70 3.93
N SER A 12 -4.40 -11.71 3.33
CA SER A 12 -3.73 -10.47 2.91
C SER A 12 -3.68 -9.47 4.06
N ILE A 13 -2.66 -8.62 4.11
CA ILE A 13 -2.48 -7.62 5.19
C ILE A 13 -3.76 -6.81 5.44
N ARG A 14 -4.43 -6.36 4.38
CA ARG A 14 -5.67 -5.59 4.50
C ARG A 14 -6.87 -6.44 4.90
N GLY A 15 -6.98 -7.67 4.39
CA GLY A 15 -8.09 -8.56 4.74
C GLY A 15 -8.05 -9.00 6.20
N ASP A 16 -6.85 -9.18 6.76
CA ASP A 16 -6.67 -9.65 8.13
C ASP A 16 -6.64 -8.53 9.18
N PHE A 17 -6.16 -7.33 8.80
CA PHE A 17 -5.86 -6.25 9.76
C PHE A 17 -6.43 -4.88 9.41
N GLY A 18 -7.05 -4.69 8.23
CA GLY A 18 -7.68 -3.42 7.85
C GLY A 18 -9.08 -3.28 8.46
N THR A 19 -9.45 -2.07 8.87
CA THR A 19 -10.77 -1.79 9.49
C THR A 19 -11.76 -1.21 8.48
N ILE A 20 -11.39 -0.11 7.83
CA ILE A 20 -12.16 0.60 6.80
C ILE A 20 -11.23 1.12 5.71
N THR A 21 -11.76 1.53 4.56
CA THR A 21 -10.96 2.01 3.41
C THR A 21 -9.97 3.13 3.77
N ARG A 22 -10.31 4.01 4.72
CA ARG A 22 -9.43 5.10 5.19
C ARG A 22 -8.38 4.67 6.22
N GLU A 23 -8.57 3.52 6.84
CA GLU A 23 -7.71 2.95 7.89
C GLU A 23 -7.26 1.54 7.46
N ASN A 24 -6.79 1.43 6.21
CA ASN A 24 -6.44 0.16 5.59
C ASN A 24 -4.97 -0.25 5.79
N LEU A 25 -4.35 0.28 6.85
CA LEU A 25 -3.05 -0.09 7.44
C LEU A 25 -1.78 0.19 6.60
N ILE A 26 -1.78 -0.07 5.30
CA ILE A 26 -0.57 -0.08 4.48
C ILE A 26 -0.76 0.63 3.13
N HIS A 27 0.29 1.30 2.67
CA HIS A 27 0.43 1.85 1.30
C HIS A 27 1.37 0.98 0.46
N ALA A 28 1.09 0.87 -0.82
CA ALA A 28 1.98 0.28 -1.82
C ALA A 28 1.84 1.09 -3.11
N SER A 29 2.96 1.37 -3.79
CA SER A 29 2.95 2.08 -5.06
C SER A 29 2.14 1.31 -6.10
N ASP A 30 1.40 2.02 -6.94
CA ASP A 30 0.46 1.47 -7.91
C ASP A 30 1.08 1.15 -9.27
N SER A 31 2.28 1.66 -9.54
CA SER A 31 3.07 1.36 -10.72
C SER A 31 4.57 1.45 -10.44
N GLN A 32 5.38 1.01 -11.41
CA GLN A 32 6.83 1.14 -11.33
C GLN A 32 7.27 2.61 -11.32
N GLU A 33 6.64 3.45 -12.14
CA GLU A 33 6.91 4.90 -12.19
C GLU A 33 6.56 5.57 -10.86
N SER A 34 5.44 5.18 -10.23
CA SER A 34 5.09 5.65 -8.90
C SER A 34 6.09 5.19 -7.84
N ALA A 35 6.53 3.93 -7.91
CA ALA A 35 7.54 3.41 -6.99
C ALA A 35 8.87 4.18 -7.10
N GLU A 36 9.36 4.43 -8.32
CA GLU A 36 10.60 5.19 -8.54
C GLU A 36 10.50 6.63 -8.01
N ARG A 37 9.36 7.29 -8.20
CA ARG A 37 9.09 8.62 -7.65
C ARG A 37 9.06 8.62 -6.13
N GLU A 38 8.33 7.68 -5.53
CA GLU A 38 8.18 7.55 -4.08
C GLU A 38 9.49 7.19 -3.39
N LEU A 39 10.30 6.31 -3.99
CA LEU A 39 11.64 5.96 -3.48
C LEU A 39 12.54 7.19 -3.38
N LYS A 40 12.59 8.03 -4.42
CA LYS A 40 13.37 9.28 -4.41
C LYS A 40 12.86 10.28 -3.38
N LEU A 41 11.54 10.32 -3.15
CA LEU A 41 10.92 11.22 -2.17
C LEU A 41 11.26 10.84 -0.73
N PHE A 42 11.14 9.55 -0.38
CA PHE A 42 11.33 9.09 1.00
C PHE A 42 12.79 8.75 1.31
N PHE A 43 13.58 8.37 0.31
CA PHE A 43 14.97 7.92 0.47
C PHE A 43 15.93 8.65 -0.49
N PRO A 44 16.06 9.99 -0.39
CA PRO A 44 16.84 10.78 -1.35
C PRO A 44 18.34 10.46 -1.40
N GLY A 45 18.89 9.73 -0.42
CA GLY A 45 20.30 9.30 -0.41
C GLY A 45 20.55 7.89 -0.97
N LEU A 46 19.51 7.18 -1.39
CA LEU A 46 19.58 5.83 -1.99
C LEU A 46 19.42 5.84 -3.51
N SER A 47 19.14 7.00 -4.10
CA SER A 47 18.89 7.21 -5.53
C SER A 47 20.08 7.78 -6.28
#